data_AF-A0A0C1JHU1-F1
#
_entry.id   AF-A0A0C1JHU1-F1
#
_cell.length_a   1.000
_cell.length_b   1.000
_cell.length_c   1.000
_cell.angle_alpha   90.00
_cell.angle_beta   90.00
_cell.angle_gamma   90.00
#
_symmetry.space_group_name_H-M   'P 1'
#
loop_
_entity.id
_entity.type
_entity.pdbx_description
1 polymer ?
#
loop_
_entity_poly.entity_id
_entity_poly.type
_entity_poly.pdbx_seq_one_letter_code
_entity_poly.pdbx_strand_id
1 'polypeptide(L)' 'MAHTTSAPLSPTLHPGVLLVILLTGAIGFALGQSWPLTTSPLDTPTIVAPEDWHGNVRRSYWPN' A
#
# COMPACT_ATOMS: atom_id res chain seq x y z
N MET A 1 38.52 27.71 -35.14
CA MET A 1 37.38 27.33 -34.26
C MET A 1 37.20 25.83 -34.40
N ALA A 2 37.43 25.05 -33.35
CA ALA A 2 37.29 23.59 -33.41
C ALA A 2 35.87 23.22 -32.98
N HIS A 3 35.09 22.63 -33.89
CA HIS A 3 33.79 22.07 -33.57
C HIS A 3 33.99 20.70 -32.94
N THR A 4 33.84 20.60 -31.61
CA THR A 4 33.79 19.32 -30.92
C THR A 4 32.50 18.62 -31.29
N THR A 5 32.58 17.66 -32.22
CA THR A 5 31.51 16.69 -32.44
C THR A 5 31.38 15.86 -31.17
N SER A 6 30.28 16.06 -30.44
CA SER A 6 29.86 15.16 -29.37
C SER A 6 29.36 13.88 -30.03
N ALA A 7 30.13 12.81 -29.93
CA ALA A 7 29.67 11.50 -30.35
C ALA A 7 28.53 11.05 -29.41
N PRO A 8 27.41 10.51 -29.94
CA PRO A 8 26.36 9.99 -29.09
C PRO A 8 26.92 8.81 -28.28
N LEU A 9 26.82 8.90 -26.96
CA LEU A 9 27.09 7.79 -26.05
C LEU A 9 26.03 6.71 -26.32
N SER A 10 26.37 5.71 -27.12
CA SER A 10 25.55 4.51 -27.26
C SER A 10 25.72 3.66 -25.99
N PRO A 11 24.70 3.55 -25.13
CA PRO A 11 24.83 2.73 -23.93
C PRO A 11 24.97 1.27 -24.35
N THR A 12 26.13 0.69 -24.08
CA THR A 12 26.38 -0.74 -24.31
C THR A 12 25.65 -1.51 -23.21
N LEU A 13 24.50 -2.09 -23.52
CA LEU A 13 23.77 -2.93 -22.58
C LEU A 13 24.53 -4.25 -22.39
N HIS A 14 25.25 -4.36 -21.28
CA HIS A 14 25.94 -5.59 -20.92
C HIS A 14 24.93 -6.63 -20.42
N PRO A 15 24.92 -7.86 -20.97
CA PRO A 15 24.01 -8.94 -20.52
C PRO A 15 24.08 -9.22 -19.02
N GLY A 16 25.25 -9.02 -18.40
CA GLY A 16 25.42 -9.14 -16.96
C GLY A 16 24.56 -8.14 -16.15
N VAL A 17 24.38 -6.92 -16.66
CA VAL A 17 23.54 -5.90 -16.00
C VAL A 17 22.07 -6.32 -16.03
N LEU A 18 21.61 -6.90 -17.14
CA LEU A 18 20.25 -7.44 -17.25
C LEU A 18 20.01 -8.58 -16.25
N LEU A 19 20.99 -9.46 -16.08
CA LEU A 19 20.92 -10.54 -15.08
C LEU A 19 20.83 -10.00 -13.66
N VAL A 20 21.63 -8.98 -13.32
CA VAL A 20 21.61 -8.35 -11.99
C VAL A 20 20.25 -7.70 -11.72
N ILE A 21 19.69 -6.97 -12.70
CA ILE A 21 18.37 -6.35 -12.57
C ILE A 21 17.30 -7.44 -12.35
N LEU A 22 17.32 -8.50 -13.15
CA LEU A 22 16.34 -9.58 -13.06
C LEU A 22 16.43 -10.31 -11.72
N LEU A 23 17.64 -10.61 -11.25
CA LEU A 23 17.86 -11.27 -9.96
C LEU A 23 17.40 -10.39 -8.80
N THR A 24 17.75 -9.10 -8.84
CA THR A 24 17.38 -8.13 -7.80
C THR A 24 15.85 -7.97 -7.73
N GLY A 25 15.20 -7.87 -8.88
CA GLY A 25 13.73 -7.83 -8.98
C GLY A 25 13.07 -9.10 -8.46
N ALA A 26 13.58 -10.28 -8.83
CA ALA A 26 13.04 -11.56 -8.37
C ALA A 26 13.15 -11.73 -6.85
N ILE A 27 14.31 -11.37 -6.26
CA ILE A 27 14.51 -11.41 -4.81
C ILE A 27 13.58 -10.43 -4.10
N GLY A 28 13.52 -9.16 -4.56
CA GLY A 28 12.65 -8.15 -3.97
C GLY A 28 11.17 -8.52 -4.04
N PHE A 29 10.74 -9.09 -5.17
CA PHE A 29 9.38 -9.61 -5.33
C PHE A 29 9.08 -10.75 -4.36
N ALA A 30 9.96 -11.76 -4.27
CA ALA A 30 9.76 -12.90 -3.38
C ALA A 30 9.69 -12.48 -1.90
N LEU A 31 10.57 -11.55 -1.48
CA LEU A 31 10.53 -10.99 -0.13
C LEU A 31 9.26 -10.17 0.10
N GLY A 32 8.80 -9.40 -0.90
CA GLY A 32 7.54 -8.67 -0.85
C GLY A 32 6.32 -9.57 -0.69
N GLN A 33 6.31 -10.77 -1.28
CA GLN A 33 5.23 -11.75 -1.09
C GLN A 33 5.13 -12.23 0.36
N SER A 34 6.26 -12.30 1.07
CA SER A 34 6.30 -12.70 2.48
C SER A 34 5.99 -11.56 3.46
N TRP A 35 5.78 -10.34 2.95
CA TRP A 35 5.47 -9.20 3.81
C TRP A 35 4.06 -9.39 4.39
N PRO A 36 3.90 -9.49 5.72
CA PRO A 36 2.58 -9.56 6.32
C PRO A 36 1.87 -8.24 5.99
N LEU A 37 0.81 -8.31 5.19
CA LEU A 37 -0.16 -7.22 5.15
C LEU A 37 -0.76 -7.22 6.54
N THR A 38 -0.32 -6.28 7.39
CA THR A 38 -1.00 -5.97 8.65
C THR A 38 -2.48 -5.93 8.32
N THR A 39 -3.18 -6.93 8.83
CA THR A 39 -4.60 -7.13 8.65
C THR A 39 -5.28 -5.79 8.87
N SER A 40 -6.08 -5.41 7.87
CA SER A 40 -7.26 -4.54 7.94
C SER A 40 -7.60 -4.12 9.38
N PRO A 41 -7.88 -2.83 9.66
CA PRO A 41 -8.66 -2.52 10.83
C PRO A 41 -9.93 -3.34 10.69
N LEU A 42 -9.97 -4.42 11.48
CA LEU A 42 -11.11 -5.24 11.84
C LEU A 42 -12.33 -4.39 11.64
N ASP A 43 -13.23 -4.81 10.74
CA ASP A 43 -14.58 -4.27 10.59
C ASP A 43 -15.01 -3.82 11.97
N THR A 44 -14.80 -2.54 12.23
CA THR A 44 -15.27 -1.92 13.45
C THR A 44 -16.69 -1.72 12.98
N PRO A 45 -17.68 -2.50 13.43
CA PRO A 45 -19.02 -2.03 13.24
C PRO A 45 -18.99 -0.70 13.97
N THR A 46 -18.93 0.40 13.21
CA THR A 46 -19.35 1.68 13.69
C THR A 46 -20.81 1.41 13.99
N ILE A 47 -21.07 0.99 15.22
CA ILE A 47 -22.41 0.99 15.79
C ILE A 47 -22.69 2.49 15.89
N VAL A 48 -23.08 3.07 14.76
CA VAL A 48 -23.91 4.25 14.76
C VAL A 48 -25.16 3.76 15.44
N ALA A 49 -25.23 3.94 16.76
CA ALA A 49 -26.49 3.81 17.46
C ALA A 49 -27.48 4.66 16.66
N PRO A 50 -28.61 4.12 16.20
CA PRO A 50 -29.64 4.95 15.61
C PRO A 50 -29.97 5.99 16.68
N GLU A 51 -29.57 7.22 16.44
CA GLU A 51 -30.03 8.35 17.22
C GLU A 51 -31.54 8.28 17.12
N ASP A 52 -32.20 7.94 18.22
CA ASP A 52 -33.65 7.82 18.27
C ASP A 52 -34.23 9.22 18.09
N TRP A 53 -34.38 9.65 16.83
CA TRP A 53 -34.93 10.95 16.45
C TRP A 53 -36.40 11.09 16.88
N HIS A 54 -37.02 9.98 17.29
CA HIS A 54 -38.34 9.92 17.91
C HIS A 54 -38.23 9.89 19.44
N GLY A 55 -37.57 10.89 20.01
CA GLY A 55 -37.85 11.41 21.34
C GLY A 55 -38.15 10.38 22.43
N ASN A 56 -37.11 9.99 23.18
CA ASN A 56 -37.17 9.76 24.62
C ASN A 56 -38.48 9.13 25.14
N VAL A 57 -38.62 7.81 24.99
CA VAL A 57 -39.45 7.04 25.93
C VAL A 57 -38.52 6.16 26.77
N ARG A 58 -37.64 6.82 27.53
CA ARG A 58 -37.15 6.25 28.79
C ARG A 58 -38.37 6.04 29.68
N ARG A 59 -38.96 4.85 29.59
CA ARG A 59 -39.89 4.34 30.59
C ARG A 59 -39.16 4.40 31.92
N SER A 60 -39.57 5.32 32.78
CA SER A 60 -39.15 5.40 34.16
C SER A 60 -39.41 4.03 34.80
N TYR A 61 -38.34 3.33 35.15
CA TYR A 61 -38.41 2.15 35.99
C TYR A 61 -38.92 2.60 37.36
N TRP A 62 -40.08 2.12 37.77
CA TRP A 62 -40.50 2.17 39.17
C TRP A 62 -39.82 0.99 39.89
N PRO A 63 -39.04 1.21 40.95
CA PRO A 63 -38.66 0.15 41.86
C PRO A 63 -39.85 -0.19 42.77
N ASN A 64 -40.14 -1.49 42.92
CA ASN A 64 -41.00 -2.00 44.00
C ASN A 64 -40.33 -1.82 45.36
#